data_AF-A0AAW5N2U3-F1
#
_entry.id   AF-A0AAW5N2U3-F1
#
_cell.length_a   1.000
_cell.length_b   1.000
_cell.length_c   1.000
_cell.angle_alpha   90.00
_cell.angle_beta   90.00
_cell.angle_gamma   90.00
#
_symmetry.space_group_name_H-M   'P 1'
#
loop_
_entity.id
_entity.type
_entity.pdbx_description
1 polymer ?
#
loop_
_entity_poly.entity_id
_entity_poly.type
_entity_poly.pdbx_seq_one_letter_code
_entity_poly.pdbx_strand_id
1 'polypeptide(L)'
;VKVFMADFEDSLAPDWTKVIDGQISLRDAVNGTISYTNEAGKIYQLKPNPAVLICRVRGLHLPEKHVTWRGEAIPGSLFDFALYFFHNYQALLAKGSGPYFYLPKTQSWQEAAWWSEVFSYAEDRF
;
A
#
# COMPACT_ATOMS: atom_id res chain seq x y z
N VAL A 1 -1.66 20.17 0.32
CA VAL A 1 -0.81 19.03 -0.07
C VAL A 1 -1.37 18.42 -1.35
N LYS A 2 -0.52 18.12 -2.34
CA LYS A 2 -0.95 17.54 -3.63
C LYS A 2 -0.98 16.00 -3.60
N VAL A 3 -0.05 15.39 -2.85
CA VAL A 3 0.13 13.94 -2.76
C VAL A 3 0.33 13.54 -1.30
N PHE A 4 -0.26 12.42 -0.89
CA PHE A 4 -0.01 11.77 0.40
C PHE A 4 0.62 10.41 0.16
N MET A 5 1.81 10.20 0.72
CA MET A 5 2.47 8.91 0.73
C MET A 5 2.08 8.17 2.01
N ALA A 6 1.19 7.19 1.87
CA ALA A 6 0.86 6.27 2.96
C ALA A 6 1.99 5.25 3.10
N ASP A 7 2.42 4.98 4.33
CA ASP A 7 3.70 4.36 4.57
C ASP A 7 3.62 3.07 5.38
N PHE A 8 4.02 1.96 4.76
CA PHE A 8 4.24 0.68 5.43
C PHE A 8 5.71 0.43 5.81
N GLU A 9 6.58 1.40 5.57
CA GLU A 9 8.03 1.28 5.75
C GLU A 9 8.55 2.05 6.98
N ASP A 10 9.48 3.00 6.84
CA ASP A 10 10.26 3.54 7.96
C ASP A 10 9.44 4.25 9.05
N SER A 11 8.23 4.74 8.73
CA SER A 11 7.36 5.35 9.75
C SER A 11 6.40 4.36 10.44
N LEU A 12 6.43 3.08 10.03
CA LEU A 12 5.60 2.01 10.59
C LEU A 12 6.46 0.99 11.34
N ALA A 13 6.12 0.72 12.60
CA ALA A 13 6.52 -0.54 13.23
C ALA A 13 5.60 -1.66 12.68
N PRO A 14 6.13 -2.67 11.95
CA PRO A 14 5.34 -3.56 11.11
C PRO A 14 4.69 -4.70 11.90
N ASP A 15 3.91 -4.35 12.93
CA ASP A 15 3.03 -5.29 13.62
C ASP A 15 1.92 -5.74 12.68
N TRP A 16 1.57 -7.03 12.73
CA TRP A 16 0.54 -7.62 11.85
C TRP A 16 -0.75 -6.81 11.82
N THR A 17 -1.31 -6.49 12.99
CA THR A 17 -2.55 -5.71 13.09
C THR A 17 -2.41 -4.35 12.43
N LYS A 18 -1.27 -3.66 12.58
CA LYS A 18 -1.06 -2.35 11.97
C LYS A 18 -0.95 -2.42 10.45
N VAL A 19 -0.30 -3.46 9.91
CA VAL A 19 -0.22 -3.67 8.46
C VAL A 19 -1.61 -3.95 7.88
N ILE A 20 -2.38 -4.84 8.51
CA ILE A 20 -3.73 -5.17 8.07
C ILE A 20 -4.68 -3.97 8.19
N ASP A 21 -4.69 -3.27 9.33
CA ASP A 21 -5.49 -2.07 9.53
C ASP A 21 -5.09 -0.95 8.57
N GLY A 22 -3.80 -0.85 8.22
CA GLY A 22 -3.30 0.04 7.18
C GLY A 22 -3.93 -0.28 5.83
N GLN A 23 -3.95 -1.54 5.40
CA GLN A 23 -4.58 -1.95 4.15
C GLN A 23 -6.10 -1.67 4.13
N ILE A 24 -6.79 -1.92 5.25
CA ILE A 24 -8.21 -1.58 5.41
C ILE A 24 -8.42 -0.07 5.28
N SER A 25 -7.60 0.72 5.98
CA SER A 25 -7.65 2.19 5.94
C SER A 25 -7.45 2.72 4.53
N LEU A 26 -6.48 2.19 3.78
CA LEU A 26 -6.23 2.61 2.41
C LEU A 26 -7.37 2.24 1.46
N ARG A 27 -7.96 1.05 1.61
CA ARG A 27 -9.14 0.65 0.84
C ARG A 27 -10.32 1.60 1.09
N ASP A 28 -10.58 1.90 2.35
CA ASP A 28 -11.68 2.78 2.73
C ASP A 28 -11.39 4.23 2.29
N ALA A 29 -10.13 4.67 2.29
CA ALA A 29 -9.72 5.97 1.76
C ALA A 29 -9.90 6.05 0.25
N VAL A 30 -9.56 5.00 -0.49
CA VAL A 30 -9.77 4.91 -1.93
C VAL A 30 -11.25 4.94 -2.29
N ASN A 31 -12.09 4.26 -1.52
CA ASN A 31 -13.55 4.27 -1.67
C ASN A 31 -14.23 5.56 -1.18
N GLY A 32 -13.48 6.46 -0.53
CA GLY A 32 -14.01 7.72 -0.01
C GLY A 32 -14.80 7.57 1.30
N THR A 33 -14.71 6.42 1.97
CA THR A 33 -15.52 6.06 3.14
C THR A 33 -14.75 6.06 4.45
N ILE A 34 -13.42 6.26 4.43
CA ILE A 34 -12.63 6.33 5.66
C ILE A 34 -13.14 7.44 6.58
N SER A 35 -13.35 7.08 7.85
CA SER A 35 -13.73 8.02 8.91
C SER A 35 -13.13 7.60 10.24
N TYR A 36 -12.94 8.56 11.13
CA TYR A 36 -12.44 8.32 12.48
C TYR A 36 -13.19 9.19 13.47
N THR A 37 -13.66 8.61 14.57
CA THR A 37 -14.27 9.33 15.68
C THR A 37 -13.39 9.20 16.91
N ASN A 38 -12.97 10.33 17.49
CA ASN A 38 -12.15 10.31 18.69
C ASN A 38 -13.01 10.15 19.96
N GLU A 39 -12.36 9.97 21.11
CA GLU A 39 -13.00 9.78 22.42
C GLU A 39 -13.92 10.95 22.83
N ALA A 40 -13.66 12.15 22.32
CA ALA A 40 -14.50 13.34 22.53
C ALA A 40 -15.71 13.42 21.59
N GLY A 41 -15.92 12.41 20.73
CA GLY A 41 -17.02 12.35 19.77
C GLY A 41 -16.80 13.17 18.49
N LYS A 42 -15.60 13.76 18.28
CA LYS A 42 -15.29 14.50 17.06
C LYS A 42 -15.01 13.53 15.91
N ILE A 43 -15.72 13.73 14.81
CA ILE A 43 -15.62 12.93 13.58
C ILE A 43 -14.66 13.60 12.58
N TYR A 44 -13.78 12.79 11.99
CA TYR A 44 -12.86 13.14 10.91
C TYR A 44 -13.22 12.36 9.65
N GLN A 45 -13.36 13.07 8.53
CA GLN A 45 -13.75 12.51 7.23
C GLN A 45 -12.93 13.16 6.11
N LEU A 46 -12.91 12.52 4.94
CA LEU A 46 -12.28 13.11 3.76
C LEU A 46 -13.04 14.34 3.30
N LYS A 47 -12.30 15.41 3.00
CA LYS A 47 -12.81 16.55 2.25
C LYS A 47 -12.98 16.20 0.77
N PRO A 48 -13.77 16.97 0.00
CA PRO A 48 -13.78 16.86 -1.46
C PRO A 48 -12.38 17.05 -2.05
N ASN A 49 -12.07 16.31 -3.11
CA ASN A 49 -10.78 16.37 -3.82
C ASN A 49 -9.58 16.19 -2.86
N PRO A 50 -9.45 15.01 -2.22
CA PRO A 50 -8.29 14.71 -1.38
C PRO A 50 -7.00 14.71 -2.20
N ALA A 51 -5.85 14.72 -1.50
CA ALA A 51 -4.55 14.54 -2.15
C ALA A 51 -4.50 13.18 -2.88
N VAL A 52 -3.71 13.11 -3.95
CA VAL A 52 -3.43 11.83 -4.62
C VAL A 52 -2.73 10.89 -3.65
N LEU A 53 -3.15 9.64 -3.60
CA LEU A 53 -2.59 8.62 -2.71
C LEU A 53 -1.48 7.85 -3.41
N ILE A 54 -0.34 7.67 -2.72
CA ILE A 54 0.76 6.80 -3.13
C ILE A 54 1.07 5.85 -1.96
N CYS A 55 1.25 4.56 -2.23
CA CYS A 55 1.60 3.57 -1.21
C CYS A 55 3.12 3.32 -1.19
N ARG A 56 3.80 3.57 -0.08
CA ARG A 56 5.18 3.14 0.15
C ARG A 56 5.17 1.77 0.82
N VAL A 57 5.71 0.79 0.10
CA VAL A 57 5.83 -0.61 0.55
C VAL A 57 7.09 -0.80 1.38
N ARG A 58 7.17 -1.86 2.18
CA ARG A 58 8.44 -2.28 2.81
C ARG A 58 9.52 -2.57 1.76
N GLY A 59 10.77 -2.29 2.12
CA GLY A 59 11.93 -2.59 1.27
C GLY A 59 12.20 -4.09 1.10
N LEU A 60 12.98 -4.44 0.07
CA LEU A 60 13.24 -5.83 -0.34
C LEU A 60 13.86 -6.73 0.74
N HIS A 61 14.45 -6.15 1.78
CA HIS A 61 15.12 -6.86 2.87
C HIS A 61 14.18 -7.25 4.03
N LEU A 62 12.95 -6.74 4.07
CA LEU A 62 12.03 -6.98 5.19
C LEU A 62 11.12 -8.19 4.94
N PRO A 63 11.05 -9.15 5.86
CA PRO A 63 10.11 -10.27 5.78
C PRO A 63 8.71 -9.90 6.29
N GLU A 64 7.68 -10.52 5.73
CA GLU A 64 6.36 -10.65 6.35
C GLU A 64 6.26 -12.02 7.02
N LYS A 65 6.70 -12.10 8.28
CA LYS A 65 6.84 -13.38 9.00
C LYS A 65 5.52 -14.10 9.29
N HIS A 66 4.38 -13.42 9.19
CA HIS A 66 3.08 -14.04 9.49
C HIS A 66 2.53 -14.83 8.29
N VAL A 67 3.15 -14.69 7.11
CA VAL A 67 2.79 -15.42 5.89
C VAL A 67 4.03 -16.13 5.36
N THR A 68 3.93 -17.44 5.15
CA THR A 68 5.06 -18.26 4.69
C THR A 68 4.78 -18.94 3.36
N TRP A 69 5.83 -19.10 2.57
CA TRP A 69 5.83 -19.94 1.38
C TRP A 69 7.00 -20.92 1.47
N ARG A 70 6.68 -22.22 1.40
CA ARG A 70 7.67 -23.30 1.58
C ARG A 70 8.45 -23.21 2.90
N GLY A 71 7.78 -22.73 3.96
CA GLY A 71 8.37 -22.59 5.30
C GLY A 71 9.12 -21.27 5.54
N GLU A 72 9.39 -20.49 4.49
CA GLU A 72 10.11 -19.21 4.59
C GLU A 72 9.13 -18.04 4.59
N ALA A 73 9.44 -16.99 5.35
CA ALA A 73 8.66 -15.76 5.33
C ALA A 73 8.67 -15.12 3.94
N ILE A 74 7.52 -14.66 3.47
CA ILE A 74 7.46 -13.98 2.17
C ILE A 74 8.05 -12.55 2.27
N PRO A 75 8.42 -11.92 1.14
CA PRO A 75 8.84 -10.53 1.14
C PRO A 75 7.71 -9.60 1.57
N GLY A 76 7.97 -8.73 2.56
CA GLY A 76 7.02 -7.69 2.98
C GLY A 76 6.68 -6.73 1.84
N SER A 77 7.65 -6.47 0.96
CA SER A 77 7.47 -5.69 -0.26
C SER A 77 6.33 -6.21 -1.15
N LEU A 78 6.29 -7.52 -1.39
CA LEU A 78 5.24 -8.17 -2.18
C LEU A 78 3.91 -8.20 -1.43
N PHE A 79 3.92 -8.41 -0.12
CA PHE A 79 2.70 -8.41 0.68
C PHE A 79 1.99 -7.05 0.63
N ASP A 80 2.73 -5.96 0.87
CA ASP A 80 2.19 -4.61 0.89
C ASP A 80 1.72 -4.18 -0.50
N PHE A 81 2.53 -4.47 -1.54
CA PHE A 81 2.19 -4.21 -2.95
C PHE A 81 0.93 -4.96 -3.36
N ALA A 82 0.89 -6.28 -3.17
CA ALA A 82 -0.17 -7.13 -3.69
C ALA A 82 -1.53 -6.76 -3.09
N LEU A 83 -1.60 -6.55 -1.77
CA LEU A 83 -2.85 -6.19 -1.12
C LEU A 83 -3.34 -4.79 -1.54
N TYR A 84 -2.44 -3.80 -1.58
CA TYR A 84 -2.82 -2.45 -1.99
C TYR A 84 -3.25 -2.43 -3.46
N PHE A 85 -2.47 -3.04 -4.36
CA PHE A 85 -2.83 -3.14 -5.78
C PHE A 85 -4.18 -3.82 -5.95
N PHE A 86 -4.31 -5.07 -5.47
CA PHE A 86 -5.47 -5.92 -5.72
C PHE A 86 -6.78 -5.31 -5.23
N HIS A 87 -6.78 -4.70 -4.04
CA HIS A 87 -8.00 -4.13 -3.47
C HIS A 87 -8.39 -2.76 -4.05
N ASN A 88 -7.48 -2.06 -4.72
CA ASN A 88 -7.68 -0.65 -5.06
C ASN A 88 -7.58 -0.31 -6.55
N TYR A 89 -6.93 -1.13 -7.38
CA TYR A 89 -6.63 -0.74 -8.77
C TYR A 89 -7.87 -0.33 -9.56
N GLN A 90 -8.97 -1.10 -9.50
CA GLN A 90 -10.21 -0.79 -10.21
C GLN A 90 -10.82 0.54 -9.76
N ALA A 91 -10.94 0.74 -8.45
CA ALA A 91 -11.53 1.96 -7.88
C ALA A 91 -10.66 3.20 -8.13
N LEU A 92 -9.33 3.04 -8.13
CA LEU A 92 -8.38 4.09 -8.49
C LEU A 92 -8.52 4.49 -9.97
N LEU A 93 -8.55 3.51 -10.87
CA LEU A 93 -8.72 3.74 -12.31
C LEU A 93 -10.07 4.37 -12.63
N ALA A 94 -11.16 3.87 -12.03
CA ALA A 94 -12.53 4.35 -12.28
C ALA A 94 -12.73 5.83 -11.93
N LYS A 95 -11.94 6.38 -10.99
CA LYS A 95 -11.97 7.80 -10.62
C LYS A 95 -10.87 8.65 -11.28
N GLY A 96 -10.22 8.13 -12.32
CA GLY A 96 -9.18 8.85 -13.08
C GLY A 96 -7.83 8.99 -12.38
N SER A 97 -7.55 8.15 -11.39
CA SER A 97 -6.23 7.99 -10.74
C SER A 97 -5.59 6.68 -11.20
N GLY A 98 -4.49 6.25 -10.57
CA GLY A 98 -3.90 4.92 -10.76
C GLY A 98 -3.34 4.31 -9.47
N PRO A 99 -2.96 3.02 -9.49
CA PRO A 99 -2.24 2.36 -8.41
C PRO A 99 -0.78 2.84 -8.35
N TYR A 100 -0.51 3.83 -7.50
CA TYR A 100 0.81 4.45 -7.39
C TYR A 100 1.62 3.93 -6.20
N PHE A 101 2.91 3.69 -6.44
CA PHE A 101 3.84 3.16 -5.45
C PHE A 101 5.07 4.04 -5.27
N TYR A 102 5.55 4.11 -4.02
CA TYR A 102 6.88 4.63 -3.69
C TYR A 102 7.76 3.43 -3.31
N LEU A 103 8.85 3.21 -4.05
CA LEU A 103 9.74 2.05 -3.86
C LEU A 103 10.98 2.48 -3.05
N PRO A 104 11.20 1.95 -1.83
CA PRO A 104 12.32 2.39 -1.01
C PRO A 104 13.57 1.55 -1.21
N LYS A 105 14.72 2.16 -0.86
CA LYS A 105 16.00 1.48 -0.55
C LYS A 105 16.56 0.58 -1.68
N THR A 106 16.20 0.85 -2.93
CA THR A 106 16.80 0.20 -4.11
C THR A 106 18.30 0.48 -4.17
N GLN A 107 19.11 -0.55 -4.41
CA GLN A 107 20.58 -0.46 -4.49
C GLN A 107 21.13 -0.69 -5.90
N SER A 108 20.35 -1.35 -6.77
CA SER A 108 20.79 -1.73 -8.10
C SER A 108 19.68 -1.57 -9.14
N TRP A 109 20.06 -1.48 -10.42
CA TRP A 109 19.08 -1.38 -11.51
C TRP A 109 18.33 -2.71 -11.73
N GLN A 110 18.93 -3.83 -11.34
CA GLN A 110 18.30 -5.16 -11.41
C GLN A 110 17.12 -5.28 -10.43
N GLU A 111 17.20 -4.64 -9.27
CA GLU A 111 16.07 -4.55 -8.33
C GLU A 111 14.92 -3.72 -8.93
N ALA A 112 15.24 -2.65 -9.67
CA ALA A 112 14.23 -1.90 -10.42
C ALA A 112 13.61 -2.72 -11.56
N ALA A 113 14.42 -3.52 -12.27
CA ALA A 113 13.94 -4.45 -13.28
C ALA A 113 13.01 -5.52 -12.68
N TRP A 114 13.36 -6.07 -11.50
CA TRP A 114 12.50 -7.00 -10.77
C TRP A 114 11.14 -6.38 -10.40
N TRP A 115 11.12 -5.12 -9.94
CA TRP A 115 9.85 -4.41 -9.73
C TRP A 115 9.05 -4.25 -11.03
N SER A 116 9.73 -3.95 -12.15
CA SER A 116 9.08 -3.89 -13.46
C SER A 116 8.43 -5.22 -13.85
N GLU A 117 9.09 -6.35 -13.57
CA GLU A 117 8.52 -7.69 -13.79
C GLU A 117 7.30 -7.94 -12.89
N VAL A 118 7.37 -7.58 -11.61
CA VAL A 118 6.24 -7.69 -10.67
C VAL A 118 5.04 -6.86 -11.13
N PHE A 119 5.27 -5.62 -11.59
CA PHE A 119 4.21 -4.77 -12.11
C PHE A 119 3.60 -5.31 -13.40
N SER A 120 4.45 -5.71 -14.37
CA SER A 120 3.98 -6.26 -15.64
C SER A 120 3.12 -7.50 -15.42
N TYR A 121 3.53 -8.38 -14.49
CA TYR A 121 2.73 -9.55 -14.13
C TYR A 121 1.37 -9.19 -13.53
N ALA A 122 1.31 -8.17 -12.66
CA ALA A 122 0.06 -7.71 -12.07
C ALA A 122 -0.86 -7.08 -13.13
N GLU A 123 -0.32 -6.29 -14.06
CA GLU A 123 -1.05 -5.66 -15.16
C GLU A 123 -1.58 -6.68 -16.18
N ASP A 124 -0.79 -7.69 -16.55
CA ASP A 124 -1.24 -8.77 -17.44
C ASP A 124 -2.35 -9.61 -16.81
N ARG A 125 -2.37 -9.70 -15.47
CA ARG A 125 -3.30 -10.55 -14.73
C ARG A 125 -4.64 -9.86 -14.42
N PHE A 126 -4.67 -8.54 -14.27
CA PHE A 126 -5.81 -7.79 -13.68
C PHE A 126 -6.25 -6.61 -14.54
#